data_AF-F1LHY5-F1
#
_entry.id   AF-F1LHY5-F1
#
_cell.length_a   1.000
_cell.length_b   1.000
_cell.length_c   1.000
_cell.angle_alpha   90.00
_cell.angle_beta   90.00
_cell.angle_gamma   90.00
#
_symmetry.space_group_name_H-M   'P 1'
#
loop_
_entity.id
_entity.type
_entity.pdbx_description
1 polymer ?
#
loop_
_entity_poly.entity_id
_entity_poly.type
_entity_poly.pdbx_seq_one_letter_code
_entity_poly.pdbx_strand_id
1 'polypeptide(L)' 'MLEKHPERILERAIKGMLPKNKLGRQMYRNVYIYAGENHPHEAQQPKAYTLQK' A
#
# COMPACT_ATOMS: atom_id res chain seq x y z
N MET A 1 2.64 -4.60 -18.91
CA MET A 1 1.96 -3.76 -17.88
C MET A 1 2.60 -3.95 -16.51
N LEU A 2 2.93 -5.19 -16.11
CA LEU A 2 3.68 -5.52 -14.89
C LEU A 2 5.10 -4.90 -14.83
N GLU A 3 5.81 -4.87 -15.96
CA GLU A 3 7.21 -4.42 -15.99
C GLU A 3 7.42 -2.92 -15.76
N LYS A 4 6.39 -2.10 -15.98
CA LYS A 4 6.52 -0.63 -15.89
C LYS A 4 6.14 -0.07 -14.52
N HIS A 5 5.17 -0.70 -13.84
CA HIS A 5 4.61 -0.24 -12.58
C HIS A 5 4.04 -1.42 -11.77
N PRO A 6 4.91 -2.27 -11.18
CA PRO A 6 4.47 -3.42 -10.39
C PRO A 6 3.59 -3.01 -9.19
N GLU A 7 3.78 -1.82 -8.64
CA GLU A 7 3.01 -1.28 -7.50
C GLU A 7 1.51 -1.14 -7.79
N ARG A 8 1.13 -0.86 -9.04
CA ARG A 8 -0.26 -0.54 -9.42
C ARG A 8 -1.23 -1.70 -9.24
N ILE A 9 -0.74 -2.94 -9.28
CA ILE A 9 -1.60 -4.12 -9.12
C ILE A 9 -2.12 -4.18 -7.69
N LEU A 10 -1.20 -4.08 -6.73
CA LEU A 10 -1.50 -4.10 -5.31
C LEU A 10 -2.30 -2.86 -4.89
N GLU A 11 -1.93 -1.70 -5.44
CA GLU A 11 -2.63 -0.44 -5.24
C GLU A 11 -4.11 -0.53 -5.65
N ARG A 12 -4.39 -1.11 -6.82
CA ARG A 12 -5.77 -1.32 -7.32
C ARG A 12 -6.56 -2.31 -6.47
N ALA A 13 -5.93 -3.40 -6.03
CA ALA A 13 -6.56 -4.38 -5.15
C ALA A 13 -6.99 -3.75 -3.82
N ILE A 14 -6.08 -3.06 -3.14
CA ILE A 14 -6.34 -2.39 -1.86
C ILE A 14 -7.41 -1.30 -2.03
N LYS A 15 -7.31 -0.48 -3.07
CA LYS A 15 -8.32 0.55 -3.38
C LYS A 15 -9.71 -0.06 -3.62
N GLY A 16 -9.78 -1.25 -4.21
CA GLY A 16 -11.03 -1.98 -4.42
C GLY A 16 -11.66 -2.51 -3.13
N MET A 17 -10.84 -2.79 -2.10
CA MET A 17 -11.30 -3.25 -0.78
C MET A 17 -11.75 -2.12 0.14
N LEU A 18 -11.42 -0.86 -0.17
CA LEU A 18 -11.81 0.31 0.62
C LEU A 18 -13.20 0.85 0.25
N PRO A 19 -13.92 1.49 1.20
CA PRO A 19 -15.21 2.09 0.93
C PRO A 19 -15.10 3.24 -0.09
N LYS A 20 -16.03 3.31 -1.04
CA LYS A 20 -16.01 4.31 -2.14
C LYS A 20 -16.56 5.67 -1.73
N ASN A 21 -16.04 6.25 -0.65
CA ASN A 21 -16.46 7.54 -0.10
C ASN A 21 -15.25 8.45 0.21
N LYS A 22 -15.50 9.64 0.79
CA LYS A 22 -14.43 10.58 1.18
C LYS A 22 -13.45 9.95 2.18
N LEU A 23 -13.96 9.17 3.13
CA LEU A 23 -13.15 8.47 4.13
C LEU A 23 -12.23 7.42 3.51
N GLY A 24 -12.73 6.59 2.59
CA GLY A 24 -11.89 5.60 1.91
C GLY A 24 -10.79 6.23 1.06
N ARG A 25 -11.04 7.41 0.47
CA ARG A 25 -9.97 8.19 -0.18
C ARG A 25 -8.90 8.68 0.81
N GLN A 26 -9.28 9.03 2.03
CA GLN A 26 -8.32 9.39 3.09
C GLN A 26 -7.54 8.16 3.56
N MET A 27 -8.21 7.03 3.79
CA MET A 27 -7.55 5.77 4.17
C MET A 27 -6.53 5.32 3.14
N TYR A 28 -6.87 5.43 1.85
CA TYR A 28 -5.96 5.07 0.76
C TYR A 28 -4.67 5.90 0.74
N ARG A 29 -4.72 7.18 1.15
CA ARG A 29 -3.52 8.04 1.23
C ARG A 29 -2.52 7.58 2.30
N ASN A 30 -2.95 6.76 3.25
CA ASN A 30 -2.09 6.22 4.30
C ASN A 30 -1.36 4.94 3.86
N VAL A 31 -1.67 4.40 2.67
CA VAL A 31 -1.09 3.17 2.16
C VAL A 31 0.10 3.51 1.27
N TYR A 32 1.28 2.99 1.61
CA TYR A 32 2.51 3.16 0.84
C TYR A 32 2.96 1.79 0.33
N ILE A 33 3.14 1.66 -0.99
CA ILE A 33 3.49 0.40 -1.67
C ILE A 33 4.79 0.63 -2.40
N TYR A 34 5.77 -0.22 -2.14
CA TYR A 34 7.09 -0.19 -2.76
C TYR A 34 7.33 -1.47 -3.54
N ALA A 35 7.94 -1.35 -4.72
CA ALA A 35 8.23 -2.48 -5.58
C ALA A 35 9.48 -3.27 -5.14
N GLY A 36 10.39 -2.63 -4.42
CA GLY A 36 11.64 -3.22 -3.91
C GLY A 36 11.60 -3.46 -2.40
N GLU A 37 12.72 -3.94 -1.87
CA GLU A 37 12.86 -4.33 -0.46
C GLU A 37 12.99 -3.12 0.49
N ASN A 38 13.27 -1.93 -0.04
CA ASN A 38 13.54 -0.73 0.75
C ASN A 38 12.37 0.25 0.75
N HIS A 39 12.16 0.93 1.88
CA HIS A 39 11.24 2.06 2.02
C HIS A 39 11.95 3.28 2.64
N PRO A 40 11.59 4.53 2.28
CA PRO A 40 12.19 5.75 2.84
C PRO A 40 11.67 6.10 4.24
N HIS A 41 10.83 5.27 4.86
CA HIS A 41 10.13 5.57 6.12
C HIS A 41 10.82 5.05 7.38
N GLU A 42 12.15 4.92 7.36
CA GLU A 42 12.94 4.45 8.51
C GLU A 42 12.72 5.29 9.77
N ALA A 43 12.56 6.60 9.61
CA ALA A 43 12.31 7.52 10.73
C ALA A 43 11.01 7.23 11.51
N GLN A 44 10.05 6.52 10.91
CA GLN A 44 8.78 6.17 11.56
C GLN A 44 8.90 4.93 12.47
N GLN A 45 10.06 4.27 12.50
CA GLN A 45 10.29 3.02 13.26
C GLN A 45 9.17 1.98 13.03
N PRO A 46 8.92 1.57 11.78
CA PRO A 46 7.85 0.63 11.46
C PRO A 46 8.09 -0.72 12.13
N LYS A 47 7.02 -1.31 12.66
CA LYS A 47 7.05 -2.67 13.22
C LYS A 47 6.69 -3.67 12.15
N ALA A 48 7.53 -4.69 11.97
CA ALA A 48 7.25 -5.78 11.05
C ALA A 48 5.96 -6.51 11.49
N TYR A 49 5.03 -6.69 10.55
CA TYR A 49 3.76 -7.39 10.77
C TYR A 49 3.67 -8.59 9.83
N THR A 50 3.44 -9.78 10.37
CA THR A 50 3.23 -11.01 9.60
C THR A 50 1.74 -11.32 9.55
N LEU A 51 1.22 -11.61 8.34
CA LEU A 51 -0.15 -12.06 8.15
C LEU A 51 -0.28 -13.47 8.72
N GLN A 52 -1.05 -13.62 9.80
CA GLN A 52 -1.42 -14.94 10.31
C GLN A 52 -2.60 -15.48 9.49
N LYS A 53 -2.52 -16.76 9.13
CA LYS A 53 -3.48 -17.44 8.26
C LYS A 53 -4.70 -17.92 9.03
#